data_AF-A0A968N8P3-F1
#
_entry.id   AF-A0A968N8P3-F1
#
_cell.length_a   1.000
_cell.length_b   1.000
_cell.length_c   1.000
_cell.angle_alpha   90.00
_cell.angle_beta   90.00
_cell.angle_gamma   90.00
#
_symmetry.space_group_name_H-M   'P 1'
#
loop_
_entity.id
_entity.type
_entity.pdbx_description
1 polymer ?
#
loop_
_entity_poly.entity_id
_entity_poly.type
_entity_poly.pdbx_seq_one_letter_code
_entity_poly.pdbx_strand_id
1 'polypeptide(L)'
;MAAAPVFTATPNVTGTAFANADSTNYKTIFTPGASGSRVHAILVTSNDPVEHYMTFAIEQSSVQYVLGTAYVAAKPSSVFSHTSANILDPAVWTWLNINDIAIVLPAGTLLKLKMDVAVSAAKAADIVALGGDY
;
A
#
# COMPACT_ATOMS: atom_id res chain seq x y z
N MET A 1 17.89 20.44 -20.01
CA MET A 1 18.19 19.25 -20.82
C MET A 1 17.14 18.20 -20.50
N ALA A 2 16.33 17.79 -21.48
CA ALA A 2 15.45 16.64 -21.27
C ALA A 2 16.36 15.41 -21.11
N ALA A 3 16.41 14.85 -19.90
CA ALA A 3 17.05 13.55 -19.69
C ALA A 3 16.32 12.52 -20.55
N ALA A 4 17.07 11.52 -21.05
CA ALA A 4 16.46 10.36 -21.69
C ALA A 4 15.35 9.78 -20.79
N PRO A 5 14.27 9.21 -21.36
CA PRO A 5 13.17 8.65 -20.57
C PRO A 5 13.71 7.61 -19.59
N VAL A 6 13.31 7.73 -18.32
CA VAL A 6 13.68 6.79 -17.25
C VAL A 6 12.60 5.72 -17.17
N PHE A 7 12.99 4.47 -17.32
CA PHE A 7 12.12 3.31 -17.23
C PHE A 7 12.39 2.52 -15.96
N THR A 8 11.37 1.82 -15.47
CA THR A 8 11.53 0.87 -14.38
C THR A 8 12.45 -0.26 -14.81
N ALA A 9 13.58 -0.44 -14.13
CA ALA A 9 14.62 -1.39 -14.50
C ALA A 9 14.49 -2.73 -13.76
N THR A 10 14.20 -2.68 -12.46
CA THR A 10 14.16 -3.88 -11.61
C THR A 10 12.81 -4.00 -10.90
N PRO A 11 12.13 -5.16 -10.95
CA PRO A 11 10.92 -5.39 -10.16
C PRO A 11 11.22 -5.28 -8.66
N ASN A 12 10.36 -4.57 -7.94
CA ASN A 12 10.42 -4.42 -6.49
C ASN A 12 9.04 -4.79 -5.93
N VAL A 13 8.99 -5.90 -5.20
CA VAL A 13 7.76 -6.45 -4.64
C VAL A 13 7.95 -6.67 -3.15
N THR A 14 7.07 -6.08 -2.35
CA THR A 14 7.12 -6.16 -0.89
C THR A 14 5.81 -6.66 -0.33
N GLY A 15 5.90 -7.62 0.60
CA GLY A 15 4.77 -8.14 1.36
C GLY A 15 4.84 -7.67 2.81
N THR A 16 3.72 -7.25 3.38
CA THR A 16 3.61 -6.83 4.79
C THR A 16 2.28 -7.30 5.36
N ALA A 17 2.32 -7.99 6.50
CA ALA A 17 1.12 -8.41 7.22
C ALA A 17 0.86 -7.49 8.42
N PHE A 18 -0.40 -7.17 8.68
CA PHE A 18 -0.87 -6.51 9.89
C PHE A 18 -1.65 -7.51 10.74
N ALA A 19 -1.20 -7.73 11.97
CA ALA A 19 -1.87 -8.53 12.97
C ALA A 19 -2.39 -7.65 14.10
N ASN A 20 -3.21 -8.21 15.00
CA ASN A 20 -3.75 -7.47 16.16
C ASN A 20 -2.66 -6.76 16.99
N ALA A 21 -1.48 -7.38 17.14
CA ALA A 21 -0.35 -6.83 17.91
C ALA A 21 0.26 -5.57 17.27
N ASP A 22 0.09 -5.34 15.97
CA ASP A 22 0.55 -4.12 15.31
C ASP A 22 -0.31 -2.90 15.69
N SER A 23 -1.51 -3.13 16.24
CA SER A 23 -2.47 -2.09 16.65
C SER A 23 -2.75 -1.11 15.50
N THR A 24 -2.69 0.19 15.76
CA THR A 24 -2.89 1.27 14.79
C THR A 24 -1.57 1.95 14.39
N ASN A 25 -0.44 1.25 14.56
CA ASN A 25 0.88 1.77 14.22
C ASN A 25 1.15 1.73 12.71
N TYR A 26 1.94 2.69 12.23
CA TYR A 26 2.41 2.66 10.85
C TYR A 26 3.48 1.58 10.65
N LYS A 27 3.31 0.79 9.59
CA LYS A 27 4.34 -0.12 9.06
C LYS A 27 4.73 0.32 7.66
N THR A 28 6.00 0.13 7.33
CA THR A 28 6.48 0.30 5.95
C THR A 28 5.94 -0.83 5.10
N ILE A 29 5.22 -0.49 4.04
CA ILE A 29 4.69 -1.45 3.06
C ILE A 29 5.50 -1.48 1.77
N PHE A 30 6.29 -0.43 1.50
CA PHE A 30 7.18 -0.38 0.34
C PHE A 30 8.37 0.56 0.62
N THR A 31 9.57 0.11 0.25
CA THR A 31 10.81 0.89 0.33
C THR A 31 11.37 1.05 -1.08
N PRO A 32 11.48 2.28 -1.59
CA PRO A 32 12.02 2.51 -2.92
C PRO A 32 13.53 2.26 -2.99
N GLY A 33 14.00 1.94 -4.20
CA GLY A 33 15.42 1.80 -4.51
C GLY A 33 16.19 3.12 -4.45
N ALA A 34 17.50 3.04 -4.68
CA ALA A 34 18.41 4.19 -4.56
C ALA A 34 18.10 5.34 -5.54
N SER A 35 17.46 5.04 -6.68
CA SER A 35 17.03 6.03 -7.67
C SER A 35 15.55 6.43 -7.53
N GLY A 36 14.87 5.92 -6.51
CA GLY A 36 13.42 5.95 -6.40
C GLY A 36 12.75 4.77 -7.10
N SER A 37 11.43 4.74 -7.01
CA SER A 37 10.63 3.63 -7.55
C SER A 37 9.26 4.11 -8.00
N ARG A 38 8.60 3.25 -8.75
CA ARG A 38 7.21 3.39 -9.18
C ARG A 38 6.39 2.23 -8.65
N VAL A 39 5.36 2.51 -7.87
CA VAL A 39 4.40 1.52 -7.37
C VAL A 39 3.22 1.47 -8.32
N HIS A 40 2.94 0.30 -8.87
CA HIS A 40 1.92 0.06 -9.89
C HIS A 40 0.63 -0.54 -9.32
N ALA A 41 0.73 -1.29 -8.22
CA ALA A 41 -0.44 -1.83 -7.55
C ALA A 41 -0.15 -2.02 -6.07
N ILE A 42 -1.21 -1.93 -5.26
CA ILE A 42 -1.18 -2.31 -3.86
C ILE A 42 -2.35 -3.26 -3.64
N LEU A 43 -2.05 -4.54 -3.53
CA LEU A 43 -3.03 -5.57 -3.28
C LEU A 43 -3.21 -5.72 -1.78
N VAL A 44 -4.46 -5.65 -1.33
CA VAL A 44 -4.78 -5.91 0.08
C VAL A 44 -5.76 -7.06 0.16
N THR A 45 -5.50 -7.97 1.10
CA THR A 45 -6.39 -9.06 1.48
C THR A 45 -6.53 -9.11 2.99
N SER A 46 -7.67 -9.58 3.50
CA SER A 46 -7.86 -9.80 4.94
C SER A 46 -8.61 -11.10 5.18
N ASN A 47 -8.29 -11.78 6.29
CA ASN A 47 -9.07 -12.91 6.80
C ASN A 47 -9.96 -12.53 8.00
N ASP A 48 -9.99 -11.24 8.34
CA ASP A 48 -10.84 -10.69 9.38
C ASP A 48 -12.30 -10.58 8.88
N PRO A 49 -13.30 -11.06 9.65
CA PRO A 49 -14.70 -10.86 9.31
C PRO A 49 -15.18 -9.40 9.45
N VAL A 50 -14.35 -8.49 9.94
CA VAL A 50 -14.66 -7.06 10.09
C VAL A 50 -14.02 -6.25 8.95
N GLU A 51 -14.71 -5.19 8.53
CA GLU A 51 -14.22 -4.24 7.53
C GLU A 51 -13.13 -3.36 8.15
N HIS A 52 -12.06 -3.12 7.40
CA HIS A 52 -10.93 -2.36 7.88
C HIS A 52 -10.65 -1.15 7.02
N TYR A 53 -10.57 0.02 7.65
CA TYR A 53 -10.04 1.24 7.06
C TYR A 53 -8.54 1.33 7.29
N MET A 54 -7.83 1.79 6.28
CA MET A 54 -6.37 1.86 6.23
C MET A 54 -5.95 3.25 5.79
N THR A 55 -5.12 3.90 6.60
CA THR A 55 -4.54 5.19 6.25
C THR A 55 -3.16 4.99 5.62
N PHE A 56 -2.98 5.52 4.42
CA PHE A 56 -1.71 5.52 3.69
C PHE A 56 -0.97 6.83 3.92
N ALA A 57 0.35 6.74 4.07
CA ALA A 57 1.20 7.90 4.22
C ALA A 57 2.56 7.69 3.53
N ILE A 58 3.16 8.78 3.07
CA ILE A 58 4.59 8.82 2.74
C ILE A 58 5.33 9.29 3.97
N GLU A 59 6.37 8.56 4.37
CA GLU A 59 7.34 9.06 5.32
C GLU A 59 8.55 9.63 4.61
N GLN A 60 8.92 10.86 4.95
CA GLN A 60 10.14 11.51 4.51
C GLN A 60 10.79 12.18 5.71
N SER A 61 12.07 11.87 5.96
CA SER A 61 12.82 12.44 7.09
C SER A 61 12.09 12.28 8.43
N SER A 62 11.51 11.10 8.66
CA SER A 62 10.72 10.76 9.86
C SER A 62 9.41 11.55 10.05
N VAL A 63 8.97 12.32 9.05
CA VAL A 63 7.67 12.98 9.03
C VAL A 63 6.71 12.22 8.13
N GLN A 64 5.48 11.98 8.61
CA GLN A 64 4.44 11.26 7.88
C GLN A 64 3.46 12.24 7.22
N TYR A 65 3.27 12.08 5.92
CA TYR A 65 2.34 12.84 5.10
C TYR A 65 1.25 11.92 4.59
N VAL A 66 0.02 12.11 5.08
CA VAL A 66 -1.13 11.28 4.71
C VAL A 66 -1.49 11.50 3.25
N LEU A 67 -1.64 10.40 2.50
CA LEU A 67 -2.07 10.41 1.10
C LEU A 67 -3.58 10.25 0.96
N GLY A 68 -4.17 9.46 1.85
CA GLY A 68 -5.58 9.13 1.81
C GLY A 68 -5.89 7.89 2.63
N THR A 69 -7.17 7.54 2.64
CA THR A 69 -7.68 6.32 3.27
C THR A 69 -8.26 5.41 2.20
N ALA A 70 -8.21 4.12 2.45
CA ALA A 70 -8.94 3.12 1.69
C ALA A 70 -9.47 2.05 2.65
N TYR A 71 -10.29 1.13 2.14
CA TYR A 71 -10.84 0.06 2.96
C TYR A 71 -10.68 -1.29 2.27
N VAL A 72 -10.62 -2.34 3.10
CA VAL A 72 -10.76 -3.72 2.66
C VAL A 72 -12.06 -4.26 3.25
N ALA A 73 -12.97 -4.66 2.36
CA ALA A 73 -14.30 -5.12 2.74
C ALA A 73 -14.22 -6.42 3.56
N ALA A 74 -15.06 -6.49 4.60
CA ALA A 74 -15.34 -7.73 5.31
C ALA A 74 -15.91 -8.77 4.34
N LYS A 75 -15.44 -10.02 4.42
CA LYS A 75 -16.10 -11.13 3.73
C LYS A 75 -16.40 -12.29 4.69
N PRO A 76 -17.65 -12.43 5.16
CA PRO A 76 -18.04 -13.53 6.01
C PRO A 76 -18.08 -14.85 5.22
N SER A 77 -17.03 -15.67 5.38
CA SER A 77 -16.96 -17.12 5.21
C SER A 77 -16.58 -17.78 3.85
N SER A 78 -15.65 -18.74 4.04
CA SER A 78 -15.48 -20.13 3.58
C SER A 78 -15.20 -20.56 2.13
N VAL A 79 -15.43 -19.79 1.06
CA VAL A 79 -15.14 -20.34 -0.30
C VAL A 79 -14.09 -19.55 -1.08
N PHE A 80 -13.94 -18.26 -0.79
CA PHE A 80 -12.84 -17.42 -1.27
C PHE A 80 -12.57 -16.38 -0.17
N SER A 81 -11.76 -16.76 0.83
CA SER A 81 -11.65 -16.04 2.11
C SER A 81 -10.87 -14.73 2.06
N HIS A 82 -10.47 -14.28 0.86
CA HIS A 82 -9.65 -13.10 0.67
C HIS A 82 -10.24 -12.27 -0.47
N THR A 83 -10.70 -11.06 -0.18
CA THR A 83 -10.96 -10.03 -1.18
C THR A 83 -9.62 -9.39 -1.51
N SER A 84 -9.00 -9.76 -2.62
CA SER A 84 -7.84 -9.03 -3.13
C SER A 84 -8.33 -7.82 -3.90
N ALA A 85 -8.16 -6.63 -3.35
CA ALA A 85 -8.46 -5.38 -4.05
C ALA A 85 -7.15 -4.65 -4.35
N ASN A 86 -6.99 -4.14 -5.58
CA ASN A 86 -5.98 -3.12 -5.84
C ASN A 86 -6.52 -1.80 -5.27
N ILE A 87 -5.80 -1.25 -4.30
CA ILE A 87 -6.21 -0.03 -3.59
C ILE A 87 -5.81 1.24 -4.34
N LEU A 88 -4.95 1.14 -5.36
CA LEU A 88 -4.68 2.24 -6.29
C LEU A 88 -5.86 2.39 -7.27
N ASP A 89 -6.99 2.84 -6.75
CA ASP A 89 -8.20 3.10 -7.51
C ASP A 89 -8.42 4.62 -7.61
N PRO A 90 -8.39 5.21 -8.83
CA PRO A 90 -8.69 6.63 -9.03
C PRO A 90 -10.09 7.06 -8.55
N ALA A 91 -11.04 6.13 -8.37
CA ALA A 91 -12.33 6.43 -7.77
C ALA A 91 -12.24 6.72 -6.27
N VAL A 92 -11.27 6.08 -5.58
CA VAL A 92 -11.00 6.33 -4.16
C VAL A 92 -9.98 7.47 -4.01
N TRP A 93 -8.93 7.46 -4.83
CA TRP A 93 -7.82 8.41 -4.79
C TRP A 93 -7.90 9.31 -6.02
N THR A 94 -8.77 10.32 -5.95
CA THR A 94 -9.12 11.19 -7.09
C THR A 94 -7.96 12.01 -7.66
N TRP A 95 -6.84 12.08 -6.94
CA TRP A 95 -5.61 12.70 -7.40
C TRP A 95 -4.76 11.78 -8.30
N LEU A 96 -5.06 10.47 -8.35
CA LEU A 96 -4.38 9.54 -9.26
C LEU A 96 -4.77 9.83 -10.71
N ASN A 97 -3.78 9.73 -11.59
CA ASN A 97 -4.02 9.83 -13.03
C ASN A 97 -4.68 8.55 -13.54
N ILE A 98 -5.89 8.67 -14.08
CA ILE A 98 -6.64 7.52 -14.62
C ILE A 98 -5.94 6.84 -15.81
N ASN A 99 -5.12 7.58 -16.57
CA ASN A 99 -4.38 7.04 -17.70
C ASN A 99 -3.04 6.42 -17.27
N ASP A 100 -2.63 6.65 -16.03
CA ASP A 100 -1.35 6.21 -15.50
C ASP A 100 -1.42 6.03 -13.97
N ILE A 101 -2.03 4.93 -13.56
CA ILE A 101 -2.27 4.61 -12.16
C ILE A 101 -0.95 4.12 -11.54
N ALA A 102 -0.21 5.03 -10.92
CA ALA A 102 0.99 4.72 -10.17
C ALA A 102 1.29 5.76 -9.10
N ILE A 103 2.03 5.35 -8.07
CA ILE A 103 2.69 6.26 -7.13
C ILE A 103 4.17 6.30 -7.47
N VAL A 104 4.71 7.50 -7.67
CA VAL A 104 6.16 7.71 -7.82
C VAL A 104 6.73 8.05 -6.46
N LEU A 105 7.70 7.27 -6.01
CA LEU A 105 8.37 7.44 -4.72
C LEU A 105 9.83 7.83 -4.94
N PRO A 106 10.24 9.05 -4.55
CA PRO A 106 11.64 9.43 -4.56
C PRO A 106 12.50 8.55 -3.65
N ALA A 107 13.80 8.45 -3.96
CA ALA A 107 14.76 7.79 -3.09
C ALA A 107 14.72 8.37 -1.66
N GLY A 108 14.79 7.51 -0.65
CA GLY A 108 14.77 7.91 0.76
C GLY A 108 13.38 8.26 1.33
N THR A 109 12.31 8.10 0.55
CA THR A 109 10.93 8.11 1.07
C THR A 109 10.46 6.70 1.39
N LEU A 110 9.52 6.51 2.30
CA LEU A 110 8.91 5.21 2.58
C LEU A 110 7.41 5.29 2.38
N LEU A 111 6.81 4.29 1.75
CA LEU A 111 5.36 4.16 1.75
C LEU A 111 4.94 3.38 2.99
N LYS A 112 4.11 4.00 3.82
CA LYS A 112 3.61 3.43 5.07
C LYS A 112 2.10 3.30 5.04
N LEU A 113 1.63 2.32 5.81
CA LEU A 113 0.22 2.06 6.06
C LEU A 113 0.01 1.87 7.56
N LYS A 114 -1.14 2.32 8.06
CA LYS A 114 -1.66 1.86 9.34
C LYS A 114 -3.10 1.39 9.17
N MET A 115 -3.51 0.48 10.04
CA MET A 115 -4.93 0.18 10.23
C MET A 115 -5.53 1.26 11.14
N ASP A 116 -6.71 1.76 10.81
CA ASP A 116 -7.39 2.77 11.64
C ASP A 116 -7.97 2.14 12.92
N VAL A 117 -8.31 0.86 12.84
CA VAL A 117 -8.68 -0.01 13.97
C VAL A 117 -7.81 -1.26 13.90
N ALA A 118 -7.37 -1.76 15.06
CA ALA A 118 -6.56 -2.97 15.11
C ALA A 118 -7.32 -4.16 14.50
N VAL A 119 -6.60 -4.98 13.73
CA VAL A 119 -7.10 -6.27 13.22
C VAL A 119 -7.54 -7.15 14.39
N SER A 120 -8.62 -7.91 14.23
CA SER A 120 -9.14 -8.81 15.27
C SER A 120 -8.11 -9.84 15.73
N ALA A 121 -8.25 -10.34 16.96
CA ALA A 121 -7.34 -11.34 17.51
C ALA A 121 -7.26 -12.60 16.62
N ALA A 122 -6.04 -13.10 16.41
CA ALA A 122 -5.73 -14.23 15.50
C ALA A 122 -6.15 -14.02 14.03
N LYS A 123 -6.37 -12.77 13.61
CA LYS A 123 -6.60 -12.37 12.22
C LYS A 123 -5.43 -11.57 11.67
N ALA A 124 -5.38 -11.46 10.35
CA ALA A 124 -4.37 -10.73 9.61
C ALA A 124 -4.97 -10.02 8.38
N ALA A 125 -4.38 -8.87 8.07
CA ALA A 125 -4.51 -8.20 6.78
C ALA A 125 -3.15 -8.21 6.08
N ASP A 126 -3.10 -8.78 4.87
CA ASP A 126 -1.88 -8.90 4.07
C ASP A 126 -1.89 -7.85 2.96
N ILE A 127 -0.79 -7.12 2.86
CA ILE A 127 -0.56 -6.05 1.90
C ILE A 127 0.59 -6.48 1.01
N VAL A 128 0.41 -6.41 -0.31
CA VAL A 128 1.45 -6.64 -1.30
C VAL A 128 1.56 -5.41 -2.20
N ALA A 129 2.68 -4.70 -2.11
CA ALA A 129 2.98 -3.60 -3.01
C ALA A 129 3.81 -4.12 -4.19
N LEU A 130 3.31 -3.90 -5.40
CA LEU A 130 3.96 -4.25 -6.67
C LEU A 130 4.49 -2.98 -7.31
N GLY A 131 5.79 -2.90 -7.50
CA GLY A 131 6.43 -1.78 -8.15
C GLY A 131 7.70 -2.18 -8.88
N GLY A 132 8.48 -1.18 -9.25
CA GLY A 132 9.87 -1.39 -9.59
C GLY A 132 10.70 -0.14 -9.44
N ASP A 133 12.00 -0.37 -9.38
CA ASP A 133 13.02 0.63 -9.15
C ASP A 133 13.53 1.19 -10.48
N TYR A 134 13.92 2.47 -10.46
CA TYR A 134 14.55 3.15 -11.59
C TYR A 134 16.05 2.86 -11.70
#